data_AF-A0A953W9H5-F1
#
_entry.id   AF-A0A953W9H5-F1
#
_cell.length_a   1.000
_cell.length_b   1.000
_cell.length_c   1.000
_cell.angle_alpha   90.00
_cell.angle_beta   90.00
_cell.angle_gamma   90.00
#
_symmetry.space_group_name_H-M   'P 1'
#
loop_
_entity.id
_entity.type
_entity.pdbx_description
1 polymer ?
#
loop_
_entity_poly.entity_id
_entity_poly.type
_entity_poly.pdbx_seq_one_letter_code
_entity_poly.pdbx_strand_id
1 'polypeptide(L)'
;MHKNILRRSLTAMAAGLAASVSMSALALAEELAQAPDDARTWSILSAGGQHGQEQVWTDADGAQWSRLNIVLRGLTYDLDQAMVRNDKGVPTRITIRGVTPSGDAGETFVIENDVASWSTPADSGEAPWRDNLIYVPFGGA
;
A
#
# COMPACT_ATOMS: atom_id res chain seq x y z
N MET A 1 49.40 13.45 52.92
CA MET A 1 48.12 12.99 52.33
C MET A 1 47.98 13.61 50.94
N HIS A 2 47.84 12.74 49.92
CA HIS A 2 47.27 12.92 48.55
C HIS A 2 47.59 14.22 47.78
N LYS A 3 48.58 14.27 46.87
CA LYS A 3 48.68 13.76 45.47
C LYS A 3 47.84 14.50 44.41
N ASN A 4 48.58 15.20 43.55
CA ASN A 4 48.55 15.26 42.07
C ASN A 4 47.48 16.05 41.30
N ILE A 5 47.96 17.16 40.74
CA ILE A 5 47.71 17.72 39.40
C ILE A 5 47.60 16.60 38.34
N LEU A 6 46.61 16.65 37.44
CA LEU A 6 46.70 16.15 36.04
C LEU A 6 45.47 16.64 35.23
N ARG A 7 45.65 17.58 34.29
CA ARG A 7 45.73 17.38 32.83
C ARG A 7 44.36 17.23 32.11
N ARG A 8 44.04 18.27 31.34
CA ARG A 8 43.15 18.27 30.17
C ARG A 8 43.52 17.15 29.20
N SER A 9 42.52 16.49 28.59
CA SER A 9 42.23 16.53 27.14
C SER A 9 41.44 15.31 26.64
N LEU A 10 40.38 15.63 25.89
CA LEU A 10 39.67 14.91 24.82
C LEU A 10 39.79 13.38 24.72
N THR A 11 38.63 12.72 24.68
CA THR A 11 38.45 11.46 23.95
C THR A 11 37.29 11.61 22.97
N ALA A 12 37.58 11.27 21.73
CA ALA A 12 36.78 11.48 20.53
C ALA A 12 35.48 10.67 20.52
N MET A 13 34.40 11.29 20.08
CA MET A 13 33.14 10.64 19.76
C MET A 13 33.13 10.35 18.26
N ALA A 14 33.42 9.11 17.89
CA ALA A 14 33.46 8.66 16.49
C ALA A 14 32.33 7.65 16.22
N ALA A 15 31.52 8.02 15.22
CA ALA A 15 30.85 7.18 14.23
C ALA A 15 30.01 5.96 14.69
N GLY A 16 28.70 6.12 14.55
CA GLY A 16 27.76 5.04 14.30
C GLY A 16 26.62 5.57 13.45
N LEU A 17 26.89 5.86 12.17
CA LEU A 17 25.83 6.13 11.19
C LEU A 17 25.14 4.78 10.94
N ALA A 18 24.16 4.44 11.78
CA ALA A 18 23.30 3.31 11.53
C ALA A 18 22.62 3.57 10.18
N ALA A 19 22.92 2.72 9.19
CA ALA A 19 22.22 2.70 7.93
C ALA A 19 20.73 2.56 8.26
N SER A 20 19.98 3.65 8.06
CA SER A 20 18.53 3.62 8.04
C SER A 20 18.14 2.89 6.76
N VAL A 21 18.24 1.56 6.75
CA VAL A 21 17.51 0.77 5.78
C VAL A 21 16.05 1.08 6.08
N SER A 22 15.41 1.85 5.20
CA SER A 22 14.01 2.23 5.33
C SER A 22 13.18 0.98 5.60
N MET A 23 12.76 0.81 6.86
CA MET A 23 11.92 -0.27 7.35
C MET A 23 10.48 -0.16 6.80
N SER A 24 10.24 0.73 5.83
CA SER A 24 8.93 1.01 5.26
C SER A 24 8.47 -0.07 4.29
N ALA A 25 9.37 -0.71 3.55
CA ALA A 25 8.98 -1.73 2.57
C ALA A 25 8.55 -3.06 3.23
N LEU A 26 9.06 -3.37 4.43
CA LEU A 26 8.68 -4.58 5.18
C LEU A 26 7.41 -4.39 6.02
N ALA A 27 7.06 -3.16 6.39
CA ALA A 27 5.90 -2.85 7.23
C ALA A 27 4.56 -2.83 6.46
N LEU A 28 4.57 -2.79 5.12
CA LEU A 28 3.33 -2.68 4.31
C LEU A 28 2.61 -4.03 4.09
N ALA A 29 3.30 -5.16 4.27
CA ALA A 29 2.72 -6.49 4.05
C ALA A 29 1.97 -7.04 5.28
N GLU A 30 2.29 -6.58 6.50
CA GLU A 30 1.83 -7.21 7.74
C GLU A 30 0.36 -6.88 8.11
N GLU A 31 -0.31 -5.97 7.39
CA GLU A 31 -1.67 -5.50 7.70
C GLU A 31 -2.63 -5.44 6.49
N LEU A 32 -2.35 -6.25 5.46
CA LEU A 32 -3.28 -6.41 4.34
C LEU A 32 -4.56 -7.13 4.80
N ALA A 33 -5.67 -6.76 4.16
CA ALA A 33 -6.99 -7.25 4.48
C ALA A 33 -7.05 -8.78 4.39
N GLN A 34 -7.74 -9.37 5.36
CA GLN A 34 -8.07 -10.78 5.36
C GLN A 34 -9.48 -10.93 4.82
N ALA A 35 -9.63 -11.75 3.77
CA ALA A 35 -10.94 -12.01 3.22
C ALA A 35 -11.76 -12.85 4.23
N PRO A 36 -13.07 -12.63 4.33
CA PRO A 36 -13.95 -13.51 5.09
C PRO A 36 -14.07 -14.88 4.40
N ASP A 37 -14.52 -15.89 5.16
CA ASP A 37 -14.65 -17.28 4.66
C ASP A 37 -15.60 -17.42 3.47
N ASP A 38 -16.56 -16.50 3.32
CA ASP A 38 -17.54 -16.48 2.23
C ASP A 38 -17.10 -15.60 1.04
N ALA A 39 -15.87 -15.06 1.07
CA ALA A 39 -15.31 -14.32 -0.04
C ALA A 39 -15.26 -15.17 -1.32
N ARG A 40 -15.61 -14.56 -2.44
CA ARG A 40 -15.42 -15.20 -3.75
C ARG A 40 -13.93 -15.28 -4.02
N THR A 41 -13.43 -16.50 -4.21
CA THR A 41 -12.02 -16.76 -4.49
C THR A 41 -11.82 -17.24 -5.92
N TRP A 42 -10.82 -16.69 -6.61
CA TRP A 42 -10.34 -17.15 -7.89
C TRP A 42 -8.88 -17.56 -7.79
N SER A 43 -8.52 -18.67 -8.44
CA SER A 43 -7.13 -19.10 -8.57
C SER A 43 -6.49 -18.49 -9.80
N ILE A 44 -5.25 -18.04 -9.67
CA ILE A 44 -4.45 -17.53 -10.78
C ILE A 44 -3.57 -18.67 -11.29
N LEU A 45 -3.86 -19.14 -12.50
CA LEU A 45 -3.33 -20.39 -13.05
C LEU A 45 -2.60 -20.15 -14.37
N SER A 46 -1.62 -21.00 -14.65
CA SER A 46 -1.09 -21.20 -16.00
C SER A 46 -0.89 -22.68 -16.26
N ALA A 47 -0.42 -23.05 -17.46
CA ALA A 47 -0.02 -24.43 -17.75
C ALA A 47 1.05 -24.96 -16.77
N GLY A 48 1.80 -24.08 -16.12
CA GLY A 48 2.81 -24.43 -15.11
C GLY A 48 2.28 -24.59 -13.68
N GLY A 49 0.98 -24.47 -13.45
CA GLY A 49 0.35 -24.59 -12.12
C GLY A 49 -0.24 -23.28 -11.60
N GLN A 50 -0.55 -23.25 -10.31
CA GLN A 50 -1.11 -22.09 -9.61
C GLN A 50 -0.01 -21.14 -9.15
N HIS A 51 -0.24 -19.83 -9.36
CA HIS A 51 0.68 -18.75 -9.00
C HIS A 51 0.12 -17.87 -7.90
N GLY A 52 -1.17 -18.00 -7.57
CA GLY A 52 -1.79 -17.11 -6.60
C GLY A 52 -3.29 -17.26 -6.54
N GLN A 53 -3.90 -16.28 -5.88
CA GLN A 53 -5.34 -16.14 -5.78
C GLN A 53 -5.73 -14.68 -5.69
N GLU A 54 -6.95 -14.40 -6.15
CA GLU A 54 -7.66 -13.17 -5.88
C GLU A 54 -8.92 -13.52 -5.08
N GLN A 55 -9.18 -12.77 -4.02
CA GLN A 55 -10.38 -12.90 -3.21
C GLN A 55 -11.14 -11.57 -3.28
N VAL A 56 -12.44 -11.61 -3.51
CA VAL A 56 -13.30 -10.41 -3.42
C VAL A 56 -14.46 -10.64 -2.49
N TRP A 57 -14.83 -9.58 -1.80
CA TRP A 57 -15.99 -9.55 -0.93
C TRP A 57 -16.56 -8.14 -0.89
N THR A 58 -17.71 -8.00 -0.25
CA THR A 58 -18.27 -6.71 0.14
C THR A 58 -18.38 -6.73 1.65
N ASP A 59 -17.84 -5.71 2.31
CA ASP A 59 -17.90 -5.64 3.77
C ASP A 59 -19.28 -5.16 4.27
N ALA A 60 -19.44 -5.10 5.59
CA ALA A 60 -20.69 -4.67 6.22
C ALA A 60 -21.07 -3.22 5.92
N ASP A 61 -20.09 -2.37 5.57
CA ASP A 61 -20.26 -0.96 5.23
C ASP A 61 -20.53 -0.76 3.73
N GLY A 62 -20.51 -1.84 2.94
CA GLY A 62 -20.78 -1.83 1.51
C GLY A 62 -19.56 -1.54 0.64
N ALA A 63 -18.35 -1.48 1.21
CA ALA A 63 -17.14 -1.32 0.43
C ALA A 63 -16.82 -2.63 -0.32
N GLN A 64 -16.50 -2.51 -1.60
CA GLN A 64 -16.02 -3.61 -2.42
C GLN A 64 -14.53 -3.81 -2.15
N TRP A 65 -14.17 -4.99 -1.69
CA TRP A 65 -12.79 -5.36 -1.42
C TRP A 65 -12.26 -6.36 -2.44
N SER A 66 -10.97 -6.23 -2.75
CA SER A 66 -10.18 -7.30 -3.35
C SER A 66 -8.89 -7.53 -2.57
N ARG A 67 -8.43 -8.78 -2.54
CA ARG A 67 -7.16 -9.21 -1.97
C ARG A 67 -6.45 -10.10 -2.98
N LEU A 68 -5.31 -9.63 -3.48
CA LEU A 68 -4.51 -10.31 -4.48
C LEU A 68 -3.18 -10.75 -3.89
N ASN A 69 -2.89 -12.04 -3.98
CA ASN A 69 -1.58 -12.60 -3.68
C ASN A 69 -1.11 -13.43 -4.87
N ILE A 70 0.00 -13.03 -5.50
CA ILE A 70 0.65 -13.74 -6.62
C ILE A 70 2.13 -13.90 -6.31
N VAL A 71 2.64 -15.11 -6.50
CA VAL A 71 4.05 -15.40 -6.68
C VAL A 71 4.25 -16.05 -8.04
N LEU A 72 4.82 -15.30 -8.98
CA LEU A 72 5.08 -15.78 -10.34
C LEU A 72 6.58 -15.63 -10.66
N ARG A 73 7.31 -16.75 -10.65
CA ARG A 73 8.75 -16.79 -10.95
C ARG A 73 9.58 -15.83 -10.09
N GLY A 74 9.24 -15.73 -8.81
CA GLY A 74 9.90 -14.83 -7.86
C GLY A 74 9.41 -13.38 -7.90
N LEU A 75 8.50 -13.04 -8.82
CA LEU A 75 7.78 -11.76 -8.80
C LEU A 75 6.60 -11.88 -7.83
N THR A 76 6.63 -11.08 -6.77
CA THR A 76 5.56 -11.05 -5.76
C THR A 76 4.67 -9.85 -5.99
N TYR A 77 3.36 -10.10 -6.02
CA TYR A 77 2.32 -9.09 -5.91
C TYR A 77 1.52 -9.44 -4.67
N ASP A 78 1.48 -8.53 -3.71
CA ASP A 78 0.74 -8.75 -2.47
C ASP A 78 0.03 -7.45 -2.11
N LEU A 79 -1.26 -7.39 -2.45
CA LEU A 79 -2.02 -6.15 -2.38
C LEU A 79 -3.47 -6.38 -1.96
N ASP A 80 -4.07 -5.34 -1.43
CA ASP A 80 -5.52 -5.22 -1.30
C ASP A 80 -6.02 -3.91 -1.90
N GLN A 81 -7.30 -3.90 -2.22
CA GLN A 81 -8.02 -2.71 -2.63
C GLN A 81 -9.35 -2.66 -1.90
N ALA A 82 -9.69 -1.50 -1.36
CA ALA A 82 -11.04 -1.16 -0.91
C ALA A 82 -11.62 -0.08 -1.83
N MET A 83 -12.87 -0.24 -2.25
CA MET A 83 -13.57 0.72 -3.10
C MET A 83 -14.99 0.98 -2.60
N VAL A 84 -15.30 2.25 -2.36
CA VAL A 84 -16.66 2.72 -2.08
C VAL A 84 -17.21 3.36 -3.34
N ARG A 85 -18.49 3.09 -3.65
CA ARG A 85 -19.19 3.68 -4.78
C ARG A 85 -20.43 4.44 -4.30
N ASN A 86 -20.83 5.47 -5.04
CA ASN A 86 -22.14 6.10 -4.85
C ASN A 86 -23.26 5.26 -5.51
N ASP A 87 -24.49 5.75 -5.41
CA ASP A 87 -25.71 5.17 -5.99
C ASP A 87 -25.68 5.05 -7.53
N LYS A 88 -24.83 5.84 -8.21
CA LYS A 88 -24.57 5.76 -9.65
C LYS A 88 -23.45 4.79 -10.02
N GLY A 89 -22.86 4.10 -9.05
CA GLY A 89 -21.75 3.16 -9.26
C GLY A 89 -20.39 3.83 -9.47
N VAL A 90 -20.29 5.15 -9.29
CA VAL A 90 -19.03 5.90 -9.41
C VAL A 90 -18.19 5.68 -8.16
N PRO A 91 -16.91 5.28 -8.28
CA PRO A 91 -16.00 5.22 -7.13
C PRO A 91 -15.86 6.58 -6.47
N THR A 92 -16.14 6.66 -5.17
CA THR A 92 -15.99 7.87 -4.35
C THR A 92 -14.82 7.77 -3.38
N ARG A 93 -14.35 6.55 -3.11
CA ARG A 93 -13.12 6.30 -2.35
C ARG A 93 -12.46 5.05 -2.90
N ILE A 94 -11.15 5.11 -3.12
CA ILE A 94 -10.31 3.95 -3.42
C ILE A 94 -9.12 3.99 -2.46
N THR A 95 -8.76 2.84 -1.93
CA THR A 95 -7.52 2.65 -1.17
C THR A 95 -6.88 1.37 -1.68
N ILE A 96 -5.64 1.47 -2.15
CA ILE A 96 -4.81 0.34 -2.57
C ILE A 96 -3.61 0.31 -1.62
N ARG A 97 -3.28 -0.89 -1.12
CA ARG A 97 -2.13 -1.11 -0.24
C ARG A 97 -1.34 -2.31 -0.69
N GLY A 98 -0.08 -2.36 -0.26
CA GLY A 98 0.78 -3.51 -0.45
C GLY A 98 1.90 -3.24 -1.43
N VAL A 99 2.37 -4.30 -2.10
CA VAL A 99 3.60 -4.28 -2.87
C VAL A 99 3.45 -4.96 -4.23
N THR A 100 4.20 -4.44 -5.19
CA THR A 100 4.43 -5.04 -6.50
C THR A 100 5.93 -5.29 -6.69
N PRO A 101 6.37 -5.96 -7.77
CA PRO A 101 7.79 -6.06 -8.09
C PRO A 101 8.48 -4.70 -8.28
N SER A 102 7.72 -3.63 -8.53
CA SER A 102 8.22 -2.26 -8.67
C SER A 102 8.34 -1.51 -7.34
N GLY A 103 7.86 -2.08 -6.23
CA GLY A 103 7.88 -1.46 -4.90
C GLY A 103 6.48 -1.23 -4.33
N ASP A 104 6.35 -0.18 -3.54
CA ASP A 104 5.10 0.23 -2.88
C ASP A 104 3.98 0.47 -3.90
N ALA A 105 2.79 -0.08 -3.63
CA ALA A 105 1.57 0.07 -4.43
C ALA A 105 0.57 1.07 -3.80
N GLY A 106 0.94 1.69 -2.68
CA GLY A 106 0.08 2.54 -1.88
C GLY A 106 -0.55 3.67 -2.68
N GLU A 107 -1.88 3.67 -2.76
CA GLU A 107 -2.63 4.66 -3.52
C GLU A 107 -3.97 4.97 -2.84
N THR A 108 -4.32 6.26 -2.83
CA THR A 108 -5.60 6.75 -2.31
C THR A 108 -6.27 7.66 -3.32
N PHE A 109 -7.58 7.56 -3.39
CA PHE A 109 -8.45 8.47 -4.13
C PHE A 109 -9.70 8.73 -3.29
N VAL A 110 -10.15 9.99 -3.26
CA VAL A 110 -11.38 10.36 -2.57
C VAL A 110 -12.09 11.50 -3.29
N ILE A 111 -13.43 11.47 -3.28
CA ILE A 111 -14.29 12.58 -3.71
C ILE A 111 -14.99 13.13 -2.47
N GLU A 112 -14.68 14.38 -2.11
CA GLU A 112 -15.30 15.09 -1.00
C GLU A 112 -15.58 16.55 -1.43
N ASN A 113 -16.79 17.04 -1.17
CA ASN A 113 -17.21 18.42 -1.49
C ASN A 113 -16.93 18.83 -2.95
N ASP A 114 -17.30 17.97 -3.91
CA ASP A 114 -17.05 18.16 -5.36
C ASP A 114 -15.57 18.35 -5.73
N VAL A 115 -14.65 17.89 -4.88
CA VAL A 115 -13.21 17.84 -5.15
C VAL A 115 -12.76 16.39 -5.09
N ALA A 116 -12.10 15.96 -6.16
CA ALA A 116 -11.35 14.72 -6.18
C ALA A 116 -9.91 14.99 -5.73
N SER A 117 -9.38 14.19 -4.81
CA SER A 117 -7.97 14.20 -4.44
C SER A 117 -7.37 12.79 -4.54
N TRP A 118 -6.11 12.73 -4.93
CA TRP A 118 -5.38 11.48 -5.08
C TRP A 118 -3.95 11.60 -4.57
N SER A 119 -3.42 10.45 -4.14
CA SER A 119 -2.01 10.28 -3.82
C SER A 119 -1.59 8.87 -4.21
N THR A 120 -0.49 8.78 -4.94
CA THR A 120 0.09 7.54 -5.47
C THR A 120 1.61 7.58 -5.26
N PRO A 121 2.35 6.49 -5.54
CA PRO A 121 3.80 6.52 -5.45
C PRO A 121 4.47 7.44 -6.50
N ALA A 122 3.75 7.81 -7.56
CA ALA A 122 4.30 8.57 -8.68
C ALA A 122 3.76 10.01 -8.82
N ASP A 123 2.58 10.29 -8.25
CA ASP A 123 1.87 11.56 -8.39
C ASP A 123 0.88 11.80 -7.24
N SER A 124 0.54 13.07 -7.01
CA SER A 124 -0.52 13.47 -6.08
C SER A 124 -1.14 14.79 -6.54
N GLY A 125 -2.43 14.96 -6.32
CA GLY A 125 -3.10 16.20 -6.68
C GLY A 125 -4.55 16.27 -6.27
N GLU A 126 -5.19 17.35 -6.69
CA GLU A 126 -6.62 17.58 -6.53
C GLU A 126 -7.19 18.23 -7.79
N ALA A 127 -8.46 17.97 -8.07
CA ALA A 127 -9.20 18.58 -9.16
C ALA A 127 -10.70 18.65 -8.84
N PRO A 128 -11.43 19.65 -9.37
CA PRO A 128 -12.89 19.66 -9.28
C PRO A 128 -13.49 18.39 -9.91
N TRP A 129 -14.34 17.70 -9.16
CA TRP A 129 -15.04 16.50 -9.64
C TRP A 129 -16.29 16.86 -10.44
N ARG A 130 -16.60 16.03 -11.43
CA ARG A 130 -17.85 16.06 -12.19
C ARG A 130 -18.25 14.62 -12.49
N ASP A 131 -19.55 14.35 -12.50
CA ASP A 131 -20.11 12.99 -12.68
C ASP A 131 -19.72 12.31 -14.01
N ASN A 132 -19.13 13.03 -14.98
CA ASN A 132 -18.65 12.49 -16.25
C ASN A 132 -17.13 12.21 -16.27
N LEU A 133 -16.44 12.38 -15.15
CA LEU A 133 -15.02 12.06 -15.01
C LEU A 133 -14.83 10.62 -14.54
N ILE A 134 -13.65 10.08 -14.82
CA ILE A 134 -13.22 8.77 -14.32
C ILE A 134 -11.90 8.94 -13.60
N TYR A 135 -11.74 8.19 -12.51
CA TYR A 135 -10.43 7.99 -11.90
C TYR A 135 -9.78 6.75 -12.50
N VAL A 136 -8.50 6.84 -12.84
CA VAL A 136 -7.70 5.73 -13.36
C VAL A 136 -6.55 5.49 -12.38
N PRO A 137 -6.51 4.33 -11.70
CA PRO A 137 -5.44 4.04 -10.76
C PRO A 137 -4.06 4.00 -11.42
N PHE A 138 -3.01 4.34 -10.68
CA PHE A 138 -1.63 4.40 -11.19
C PHE A 138 -1.17 3.06 -11.80
N GLY A 139 -1.51 1.94 -11.15
CA GLY A 139 -1.17 0.60 -11.61
C GLY A 139 -2.00 0.07 -12.79
N GLY A 140 -3.01 0.83 -13.23
CA GLY A 140 -4.06 0.35 -14.13
C GLY A 140 -5.16 -0.44 -13.39
N ALA A 141 -6.34 -0.48 -13.98
CA ALA A 141 -7.50 -1.27 -13.50
C ALA A 141 -7.81 -2.40 -14.49
#